data_AF-A0CYD6-F1
#
_entry.id   AF-A0CYD6-F1
#
_cell.length_a   1.000
_cell.length_b   1.000
_cell.length_c   1.000
_cell.angle_alpha   90.00
_cell.angle_beta   90.00
_cell.angle_gamma   90.00
#
_symmetry.space_group_name_H-M   'P 1'
#
loop_
_entity.id
_entity.type
_entity.pdbx_description
1 polymer ?
#
loop_
_entity_poly.entity_id
_entity_poly.type
_entity_poly.pdbx_seq_one_letter_code
_entity_poly.pdbx_strand_id
1 'polypeptide(L)'
;MQFILQSPTQKVIEQIIRDHNSDLFKLIIDNSFMNYCRNAHPIAIEFICKNVDQLLNILFADYNLIPKEQLQQYSEQINNIWEIIELNLEPILKQIEIHWQIIFELRWKQFVPDIQWGLAYKLLNLVKERDNSILEDLLKSQDFLISFLPFLNIHSVSQMLIAFFEIGFHQSQIDFLREGLKFFQKQDVFSIINYTYIVHEIMTRILIDQQMEYILRGEFLKTTFEVVVQENYDPIIQKNAAHIISLISNYYTMDMQNINVEDPDCQDIISQFKQTPFFANFDVSKIGQIFQKAVSKNIKVGLFIIKLVEVRERLLLDNRQFSSNYGFVNMGLNS
;
A
#
# COMPACT_ATOMS: atom_id res chain seq x y z
N MET A 1 -15.79 -33.35 -47.30
CA MET A 1 -14.55 -33.25 -46.50
C MET A 1 -13.66 -32.20 -47.13
N GLN A 2 -13.65 -30.97 -46.60
CA GLN A 2 -12.64 -29.98 -46.99
C GLN A 2 -11.39 -30.25 -46.15
N PHE A 3 -10.33 -30.73 -46.78
CA PHE A 3 -9.00 -30.74 -46.18
C PHE A 3 -8.53 -29.28 -46.11
N ILE A 4 -8.61 -28.67 -44.93
CA ILE A 4 -7.94 -27.38 -44.70
C ILE A 4 -6.44 -27.69 -44.72
N LEU A 5 -5.78 -27.37 -45.83
CA LEU A 5 -4.33 -27.43 -45.96
C LEU A 5 -3.72 -26.44 -44.96
N GLN A 6 -3.07 -26.97 -43.92
CA GLN A 6 -2.32 -26.17 -42.95
C GLN A 6 -1.23 -25.35 -43.66
N SER A 7 -1.07 -24.08 -43.29
CA SER A 7 -0.01 -23.23 -43.86
C SER A 7 1.38 -23.75 -43.45
N PRO A 8 2.44 -23.52 -44.27
CA PRO A 8 3.80 -23.92 -43.90
C PRO A 8 4.25 -23.36 -42.55
N THR A 9 3.88 -22.12 -42.23
CA THR A 9 4.16 -21.46 -40.95
C THR A 9 3.48 -22.15 -39.77
N GLN A 10 2.23 -22.61 -39.96
CA GLN A 10 1.52 -23.38 -38.94
C GLN A 10 2.27 -24.66 -38.56
N LYS A 11 2.76 -25.42 -39.56
CA LYS A 11 3.51 -26.65 -39.31
C LYS A 11 4.82 -26.41 -38.57
N VAL A 12 5.48 -25.28 -38.81
CA VAL A 12 6.72 -24.90 -38.09
C VAL A 12 6.44 -24.64 -36.62
N ILE A 13 5.38 -23.89 -36.29
CA ILE A 13 5.04 -23.58 -34.89
C ILE A 13 4.62 -24.85 -34.15
N GLU A 14 3.77 -25.68 -34.77
CA GLU A 14 3.38 -26.97 -34.19
C GLU A 14 4.59 -27.90 -33.98
N GLN A 15 5.58 -27.87 -34.88
CA GLN A 15 6.82 -28.61 -34.71
C GLN A 15 7.65 -28.09 -33.53
N ILE A 16 7.83 -26.76 -33.41
CA ILE A 16 8.53 -26.15 -32.27
C ILE A 16 7.86 -26.55 -30.95
N ILE A 17 6.53 -26.50 -30.87
CA ILE A 17 5.77 -26.93 -29.68
C ILE A 17 6.03 -28.40 -29.36
N ARG A 18 6.04 -29.27 -30.38
CA ARG A 18 6.31 -30.72 -30.20
C ARG A 18 7.75 -30.98 -29.77
N ASP A 19 8.73 -30.30 -30.36
CA ASP A 19 10.16 -30.47 -30.05
C ASP A 19 10.46 -30.11 -28.59
N HIS A 20 9.68 -29.19 -28.03
CA HIS A 20 9.74 -28.83 -26.61
C HIS A 20 8.77 -29.63 -25.72
N ASN A 21 8.14 -30.70 -26.23
CA ASN A 21 7.16 -31.53 -25.51
C ASN A 21 5.98 -30.74 -24.93
N SER A 22 5.57 -29.64 -25.57
CA SER A 22 4.56 -28.71 -25.05
C SER A 22 4.92 -28.10 -23.68
N ASP A 23 6.19 -28.10 -23.30
CA ASP A 23 6.69 -27.53 -22.06
C ASP A 23 6.86 -26.01 -22.21
N LEU A 24 5.92 -25.25 -21.64
CA LEU A 24 5.92 -23.81 -21.75
C LEU A 24 7.18 -23.18 -21.12
N PHE A 25 7.74 -23.80 -20.08
CA PHE A 25 8.98 -23.36 -19.44
C PHE A 25 10.14 -23.26 -20.43
N LYS A 26 10.22 -24.19 -21.38
CA LYS A 26 11.26 -24.20 -22.42
C LYS A 26 10.89 -23.31 -23.60
N LEU A 27 9.62 -23.34 -24.00
CA LEU A 27 9.13 -22.61 -25.18
C LEU A 27 9.30 -21.10 -25.03
N ILE A 28 9.07 -20.53 -23.85
CA ILE A 28 9.21 -19.08 -23.64
C ILE A 28 10.66 -18.58 -23.70
N ILE A 29 11.66 -19.46 -23.68
CA ILE A 29 13.08 -19.10 -23.88
C ILE A 29 13.50 -19.32 -25.35
N ASP A 30 12.73 -20.09 -26.12
CA ASP A 30 12.98 -20.27 -27.54
C ASP A 30 12.65 -18.97 -28.30
N ASN A 31 13.69 -18.33 -28.85
CA ASN A 31 13.58 -17.08 -29.61
C ASN A 31 12.63 -17.18 -30.82
N SER A 32 12.55 -18.35 -31.46
CA SER A 32 11.67 -18.57 -32.61
C SER A 32 10.22 -18.58 -32.15
N PHE A 33 9.91 -19.31 -31.08
CA PHE A 33 8.57 -19.32 -30.48
C PHE A 33 8.15 -17.92 -29.99
N MET A 34 9.04 -17.22 -29.30
CA MET A 34 8.80 -15.84 -28.84
C MET A 34 8.58 -14.86 -30.00
N ASN A 35 9.27 -15.02 -31.13
CA ASN A 35 8.99 -14.24 -32.33
C ASN A 35 7.58 -14.46 -32.88
N TYR A 36 7.04 -15.68 -32.83
CA TYR A 36 5.66 -15.92 -33.22
C TYR A 36 4.66 -15.30 -32.24
N CYS A 37 4.98 -15.29 -30.94
CA CYS A 37 4.18 -14.57 -29.94
C CYS A 37 4.15 -13.06 -30.20
N ARG A 38 5.32 -12.43 -30.40
CA ARG A 38 5.44 -10.99 -30.72
C ARG A 38 4.64 -10.57 -31.95
N ASN A 39 4.57 -11.44 -32.96
CA ASN A 39 3.79 -11.22 -34.17
C ASN A 39 2.30 -11.61 -34.01
N ALA A 40 1.85 -11.89 -32.79
CA ALA A 40 0.50 -12.34 -32.46
C ALA A 40 0.00 -13.51 -33.33
N HIS A 41 0.89 -14.44 -33.67
CA HIS A 41 0.53 -15.54 -34.57
C HIS A 41 -0.55 -16.42 -33.92
N PRO A 42 -1.71 -16.67 -34.57
CA PRO A 42 -2.88 -17.28 -33.94
C PRO A 42 -2.61 -18.59 -33.18
N ILE A 43 -1.78 -19.46 -33.73
CA ILE A 43 -1.44 -20.76 -33.13
C ILE A 43 -0.57 -20.62 -31.87
N ALA A 44 0.39 -19.69 -31.89
CA ALA A 44 1.21 -19.41 -30.71
C ALA A 44 0.33 -18.80 -29.60
N ILE A 45 -0.55 -17.86 -29.97
CA ILE A 45 -1.48 -17.25 -29.02
C ILE A 45 -2.49 -18.25 -28.47
N GLU A 46 -3.04 -19.14 -29.31
CA GLU A 46 -3.93 -20.22 -28.85
C GLU A 46 -3.21 -21.16 -27.88
N PHE A 47 -1.95 -21.51 -28.15
CA PHE A 47 -1.14 -22.31 -27.24
C PHE A 47 -0.91 -21.60 -25.91
N ILE A 48 -0.55 -20.32 -25.93
CA ILE A 48 -0.41 -19.50 -24.72
C ILE A 48 -1.73 -19.47 -23.93
N CYS A 49 -2.86 -19.20 -24.59
CA CYS A 49 -4.17 -19.12 -23.93
C CYS A 49 -4.52 -20.42 -23.19
N LYS A 50 -4.20 -21.58 -23.77
CA LYS A 50 -4.44 -22.90 -23.15
C LYS A 50 -3.52 -23.21 -21.96
N ASN A 51 -2.43 -22.46 -21.80
CA ASN A 51 -1.38 -22.72 -20.80
C ASN A 51 -1.06 -21.47 -19.96
N VAL A 52 -2.01 -20.54 -19.80
CA VAL A 52 -1.80 -19.33 -18.99
C VAL A 52 -1.54 -19.68 -17.52
N ASP A 53 -2.17 -20.73 -17.01
CA ASP A 53 -1.88 -21.29 -15.69
C ASP A 53 -0.39 -21.61 -15.52
N GLN A 54 0.25 -22.22 -16.53
CA GLN A 54 1.69 -22.47 -16.53
C GLN A 54 2.52 -21.18 -16.56
N LEU A 55 2.11 -20.16 -17.32
CA LEU A 55 2.79 -18.85 -17.29
C LEU A 55 2.78 -18.27 -15.87
N LEU A 56 1.62 -18.28 -15.22
CA LEU A 56 1.49 -17.72 -13.87
C LEU A 56 2.22 -18.58 -12.83
N ASN A 57 2.21 -19.91 -12.97
CA ASN A 57 3.00 -20.82 -12.12
C ASN A 57 4.50 -20.55 -12.23
N ILE A 58 5.00 -20.14 -13.40
CA ILE A 58 6.40 -19.74 -13.56
C ILE A 58 6.64 -18.41 -12.83
N LEU A 59 5.82 -17.38 -13.06
CA LEU A 59 5.96 -16.08 -12.38
C LEU A 59 5.95 -16.21 -10.85
N PHE A 60 5.09 -17.09 -10.34
CA PHE A 60 4.90 -17.34 -8.92
C PHE A 60 5.38 -18.73 -8.52
N ALA A 61 6.53 -19.17 -9.03
CA ALA A 61 7.20 -20.38 -8.55
C ALA A 61 7.70 -20.19 -7.10
N ASP A 62 7.88 -21.27 -6.34
CA ASP A 62 8.55 -21.20 -5.04
C ASP A 62 10.05 -20.93 -5.26
N TYR A 63 10.49 -19.73 -4.89
CA TYR A 63 11.86 -19.27 -5.11
C TYR A 63 12.90 -20.16 -4.43
N ASN A 64 12.54 -20.80 -3.30
CA ASN A 64 13.45 -21.70 -2.59
C ASN A 64 13.69 -23.02 -3.34
N LEU A 65 12.80 -23.39 -4.27
CA LEU A 65 12.91 -24.60 -5.07
C LEU A 65 13.69 -24.39 -6.37
N ILE A 66 14.07 -23.15 -6.69
CA ILE A 66 14.81 -22.81 -7.91
C ILE A 66 16.31 -23.00 -7.64
N PRO A 67 16.99 -23.95 -8.33
CA PRO A 67 18.43 -24.11 -8.20
C PRO A 67 19.17 -22.81 -8.56
N LYS A 68 20.26 -22.51 -7.85
CA LYS A 68 21.02 -21.27 -8.07
C LYS A 68 21.51 -21.13 -9.50
N GLU A 69 21.87 -22.24 -10.13
CA GLU A 69 22.34 -22.29 -11.52
C GLU A 69 21.22 -21.93 -12.52
N GLN A 70 19.96 -22.06 -12.13
CA GLN A 70 18.78 -21.77 -12.95
C GLN A 70 18.21 -20.36 -12.74
N LEU A 71 18.73 -19.57 -11.78
CA LEU A 71 18.19 -18.24 -11.48
C LEU A 71 18.27 -17.27 -12.67
N GLN A 72 19.32 -17.35 -13.49
CA GLN A 72 19.41 -16.53 -14.69
C GLN A 72 18.32 -16.89 -15.71
N GLN A 73 18.15 -18.18 -15.96
CA GLN A 73 17.11 -18.70 -16.86
C GLN A 73 15.72 -18.31 -16.34
N TYR A 74 15.49 -18.42 -15.03
CA TYR A 74 14.25 -18.01 -14.39
C TYR A 74 13.95 -16.52 -14.58
N SER A 75 14.96 -15.67 -14.42
CA SER A 75 14.84 -14.23 -14.68
C SER A 75 14.48 -13.93 -16.14
N GLU A 76 15.10 -14.63 -17.09
CA GLU A 76 14.77 -14.53 -18.52
C GLU A 76 13.33 -14.95 -18.81
N GLN A 77 12.86 -16.03 -18.19
CA GLN A 77 11.48 -16.47 -18.31
C GLN A 77 10.49 -15.43 -17.79
N ILE A 78 10.74 -14.83 -16.62
CA ILE A 78 9.90 -13.76 -16.09
C ILE A 78 9.78 -12.62 -17.12
N ASN A 79 10.89 -12.20 -17.73
CA ASN A 79 10.89 -11.13 -18.71
C ASN A 79 10.08 -11.50 -19.96
N ASN A 80 10.27 -12.71 -20.49
CA ASN A 80 9.56 -13.17 -21.69
C ASN A 80 8.05 -13.36 -21.41
N ILE A 81 7.67 -13.78 -20.20
CA ILE A 81 6.25 -13.86 -19.80
C ILE A 81 5.65 -12.45 -19.75
N TRP A 82 6.34 -11.47 -19.16
CA TRP A 82 5.84 -10.10 -19.15
C TRP A 82 5.76 -9.50 -20.54
N GLU A 83 6.70 -9.80 -21.42
CA GLU A 83 6.62 -9.40 -22.82
C GLU A 83 5.33 -9.94 -23.47
N ILE A 84 4.97 -11.20 -23.23
CA ILE A 84 3.72 -11.81 -23.73
C ILE A 84 2.49 -11.08 -23.16
N ILE A 85 2.48 -10.79 -21.86
CA ILE A 85 1.36 -10.06 -21.20
C ILE A 85 1.24 -8.64 -21.76
N GLU A 86 2.38 -7.97 -22.01
CA GLU A 86 2.46 -6.61 -22.54
C GLU A 86 2.06 -6.50 -24.01
N LEU A 87 1.92 -7.61 -24.74
CA LEU A 87 1.25 -7.62 -26.05
C LEU A 87 -0.23 -7.18 -25.94
N ASN A 88 -0.80 -7.20 -24.72
CA ASN A 88 -2.14 -6.71 -24.42
C ASN A 88 -3.23 -7.38 -25.30
N LEU A 89 -3.05 -8.67 -25.60
CA LEU A 89 -3.96 -9.43 -26.45
C LEU A 89 -5.16 -9.93 -25.63
N GLU A 90 -6.36 -9.50 -26.02
CA GLU A 90 -7.60 -9.82 -25.30
C GLU A 90 -7.80 -11.32 -24.98
N PRO A 91 -7.50 -12.29 -25.88
CA PRO A 91 -7.63 -13.71 -25.55
C PRO A 91 -6.73 -14.15 -24.37
N ILE A 92 -5.52 -13.59 -24.26
CA ILE A 92 -4.58 -13.90 -23.18
C ILE A 92 -5.06 -13.27 -21.88
N LEU A 93 -5.44 -11.99 -21.93
CA LEU A 93 -5.88 -11.24 -20.75
C LEU A 93 -7.12 -11.86 -20.10
N LYS A 94 -8.09 -12.33 -20.90
CA LYS A 94 -9.25 -13.08 -20.38
C LYS A 94 -8.87 -14.36 -19.65
N GLN A 95 -7.85 -15.07 -20.12
CA GLN A 95 -7.37 -16.27 -19.41
C GLN A 95 -6.64 -15.89 -18.12
N ILE A 96 -5.91 -14.77 -18.11
CA ILE A 96 -5.28 -14.23 -16.89
C ILE A 96 -6.35 -13.89 -15.85
N GLU A 97 -7.43 -13.19 -16.22
CA GLU A 97 -8.56 -12.87 -15.34
C GLU A 97 -9.22 -14.10 -14.70
N ILE A 98 -9.10 -15.27 -15.31
CA ILE A 98 -9.63 -16.52 -14.74
C ILE A 98 -8.66 -17.12 -13.71
N HIS A 99 -7.34 -16.97 -13.93
CA HIS A 99 -6.31 -17.67 -13.16
C HIS A 99 -5.50 -16.78 -12.19
N TRP A 100 -5.74 -15.46 -12.19
CA TRP A 100 -4.92 -14.49 -11.47
C TRP A 100 -4.84 -14.70 -9.95
N GLN A 101 -5.83 -15.35 -9.32
CA GLN A 101 -5.90 -15.55 -7.87
C GLN A 101 -4.70 -16.32 -7.30
N ILE A 102 -3.94 -17.00 -8.16
CA ILE A 102 -2.67 -17.63 -7.81
C ILE A 102 -1.69 -16.69 -7.08
N ILE A 103 -1.76 -15.38 -7.30
CA ILE A 103 -0.92 -14.41 -6.56
C ILE A 103 -1.09 -14.49 -5.05
N PHE A 104 -2.23 -14.96 -4.56
CA PHE A 104 -2.50 -15.07 -3.14
C PHE A 104 -1.90 -16.33 -2.50
N GLU A 105 -1.43 -17.27 -3.32
CA GLU A 105 -0.69 -18.44 -2.85
C GLU A 105 0.69 -18.06 -2.30
N LEU A 106 1.22 -16.89 -2.66
CA LEU A 106 2.46 -16.35 -2.12
C LEU A 106 2.45 -16.28 -0.58
N ARG A 107 1.27 -16.12 0.04
CA ARG A 107 1.12 -16.10 1.51
C ARG A 107 1.41 -17.45 2.18
N TRP A 108 1.43 -18.54 1.43
CA TRP A 108 1.69 -19.88 1.96
C TRP A 108 3.14 -20.32 1.80
N LYS A 109 3.97 -19.50 1.15
CA LYS A 109 5.38 -19.82 0.91
C LYS A 109 6.24 -19.40 2.09
N GLN A 110 7.29 -20.17 2.34
CA GLN A 110 8.24 -19.89 3.42
C GLN A 110 9.03 -18.60 3.18
N PHE A 111 9.41 -18.34 1.93
CA PHE A 111 10.13 -17.13 1.52
C PHE A 111 9.63 -16.68 0.16
N VAL A 112 9.32 -15.39 0.04
CA VAL A 112 8.94 -14.75 -1.20
C VAL A 112 9.71 -13.43 -1.30
N PRO A 113 10.63 -13.28 -2.27
CA PRO A 113 11.35 -12.03 -2.45
C PRO A 113 10.39 -10.92 -2.91
N ASP A 114 10.70 -9.67 -2.55
CA ASP A 114 9.87 -8.49 -2.90
C ASP A 114 9.63 -8.37 -4.41
N ILE A 115 10.58 -8.81 -5.25
CA ILE A 115 10.39 -8.86 -6.72
C ILE A 115 9.13 -9.65 -7.10
N GLN A 116 8.86 -10.82 -6.51
CA GLN A 116 7.69 -11.64 -6.81
C GLN A 116 6.40 -10.98 -6.31
N TRP A 117 6.44 -10.29 -5.17
CA TRP A 117 5.32 -9.46 -4.71
C TRP A 117 5.09 -8.25 -5.62
N GLY A 118 6.14 -7.68 -6.20
CA GLY A 118 6.04 -6.63 -7.21
C GLY A 118 5.39 -7.12 -8.50
N LEU A 119 5.68 -8.36 -8.93
CA LEU A 119 4.99 -8.99 -10.05
C LEU A 119 3.51 -9.25 -9.72
N ALA A 120 3.21 -9.70 -8.50
CA ALA A 120 1.84 -9.90 -8.04
C ALA A 120 1.06 -8.58 -8.03
N TYR A 121 1.67 -7.48 -7.58
CA TYR A 121 1.09 -6.15 -7.64
C TYR A 121 0.80 -5.69 -9.08
N LYS A 122 1.76 -5.88 -10.00
CA LYS A 122 1.57 -5.55 -11.42
C LYS A 122 0.41 -6.34 -12.03
N LEU A 123 0.31 -7.63 -11.71
CA LEU A 123 -0.79 -8.48 -12.18
C LEU A 123 -2.13 -8.10 -11.56
N LEU A 124 -2.16 -7.78 -10.27
CA LEU A 124 -3.33 -7.31 -9.55
C LEU A 124 -3.90 -6.04 -10.21
N ASN A 125 -3.04 -5.07 -10.53
CA ASN A 125 -3.46 -3.83 -11.20
C ASN A 125 -3.99 -4.09 -12.61
N LEU A 126 -3.36 -5.00 -13.36
CA LEU A 126 -3.85 -5.39 -14.69
C LEU A 126 -5.27 -5.96 -14.62
N VAL A 127 -5.55 -6.83 -13.65
CA VAL A 127 -6.89 -7.40 -13.46
C VAL A 127 -7.87 -6.34 -12.98
N LYS A 128 -7.45 -5.50 -12.03
CA LYS A 128 -8.23 -4.39 -11.49
C LYS A 128 -8.71 -3.41 -12.57
N GLU A 129 -7.81 -2.99 -13.45
CA GLU A 129 -8.11 -2.06 -14.55
C GLU A 129 -9.17 -2.61 -15.51
N ARG A 130 -9.29 -3.95 -15.58
CA ARG A 130 -10.21 -4.64 -16.48
C ARG A 130 -11.55 -4.93 -15.81
N ASP A 131 -11.54 -5.43 -14.58
CA ASP A 131 -12.74 -5.68 -13.80
C ASP A 131 -12.50 -5.50 -12.29
N ASN A 132 -12.92 -4.35 -11.76
CA ASN A 132 -12.84 -4.05 -10.33
C ASN A 132 -13.71 -4.98 -9.46
N SER A 133 -14.81 -5.53 -10.00
CA SER A 133 -15.76 -6.35 -9.23
C SER A 133 -15.12 -7.65 -8.72
N ILE A 134 -14.13 -8.15 -9.46
CA ILE A 134 -13.32 -9.32 -9.08
C ILE A 134 -12.61 -9.09 -7.74
N LEU A 135 -12.17 -7.86 -7.46
CA LEU A 135 -11.52 -7.51 -6.20
C LEU A 135 -12.51 -7.19 -5.10
N GLU A 136 -13.67 -6.61 -5.42
CA GLU A 136 -14.78 -6.42 -4.47
C GLU A 136 -15.21 -7.75 -3.86
N ASP A 137 -15.29 -8.81 -4.66
CA ASP A 137 -15.66 -10.15 -4.20
C ASP A 137 -14.70 -10.72 -3.16
N LEU A 138 -13.40 -10.46 -3.29
CA LEU A 138 -12.41 -10.89 -2.29
C LEU A 138 -12.52 -10.12 -0.99
N LEU A 139 -12.92 -8.84 -1.05
CA LEU A 139 -13.09 -8.00 0.13
C LEU A 139 -14.30 -8.41 0.99
N LYS A 140 -15.21 -9.23 0.45
CA LYS A 140 -16.32 -9.84 1.21
C LYS A 140 -15.86 -10.93 2.18
N SER A 141 -14.71 -11.56 1.93
CA SER A 141 -14.16 -12.55 2.85
C SER A 141 -13.62 -11.87 4.11
N GLN A 142 -14.15 -12.28 5.26
CA GLN A 142 -13.58 -11.91 6.55
C GLN A 142 -12.10 -12.36 6.59
N ASP A 143 -11.24 -11.53 7.19
CA ASP A 143 -9.80 -11.77 7.35
C ASP A 143 -8.93 -11.82 6.09
N PHE A 144 -9.48 -11.64 4.88
CA PHE A 144 -8.67 -11.69 3.66
C PHE A 144 -7.53 -10.68 3.67
N LEU A 145 -7.80 -9.41 3.98
CA LEU A 145 -6.75 -8.39 4.08
C LEU A 145 -5.84 -8.61 5.30
N ILE A 146 -6.40 -9.06 6.43
CA ILE A 146 -5.64 -9.37 7.65
C ILE A 146 -4.58 -10.44 7.38
N SER A 147 -4.85 -11.41 6.49
CA SER A 147 -3.89 -12.45 6.12
C SER A 147 -2.59 -11.93 5.49
N PHE A 148 -2.56 -10.67 5.04
CA PHE A 148 -1.34 -10.03 4.53
C PHE A 148 -0.48 -9.35 5.60
N LEU A 149 -1.00 -9.13 6.81
CA LEU A 149 -0.27 -8.48 7.90
C LEU A 149 1.10 -9.13 8.19
N PRO A 150 1.24 -10.48 8.21
CA PRO A 150 2.55 -11.10 8.42
C PRO A 150 3.62 -10.74 7.37
N PHE A 151 3.22 -10.22 6.21
CA PHE A 151 4.08 -9.88 5.08
C PHE A 151 4.25 -8.37 4.91
N LEU A 152 3.74 -7.56 5.84
CA LEU A 152 3.74 -6.10 5.72
C LEU A 152 5.14 -5.49 5.81
N ASN A 153 6.16 -6.25 6.23
CA ASN A 153 7.55 -5.84 6.14
C ASN A 153 8.05 -5.73 4.68
N ILE A 154 7.29 -6.24 3.70
CA ILE A 154 7.60 -6.20 2.27
C ILE A 154 6.88 -5.02 1.61
N HIS A 155 7.63 -4.17 0.89
CA HIS A 155 7.06 -2.94 0.30
C HIS A 155 5.96 -3.23 -0.72
N SER A 156 6.16 -4.19 -1.64
CA SER A 156 5.18 -4.48 -2.67
C SER A 156 3.85 -5.02 -2.11
N VAL A 157 3.86 -5.64 -0.93
CA VAL A 157 2.63 -6.05 -0.22
C VAL A 157 1.81 -4.82 0.17
N SER A 158 2.46 -3.73 0.62
CA SER A 158 1.75 -2.48 0.93
C SER A 158 1.09 -1.86 -0.30
N GLN A 159 1.75 -1.92 -1.46
CA GLN A 159 1.19 -1.47 -2.74
C GLN A 159 -0.04 -2.29 -3.15
N MET A 160 0.02 -3.62 -2.99
CA MET A 160 -1.15 -4.49 -3.21
C MET A 160 -2.30 -4.13 -2.29
N LEU A 161 -2.02 -3.90 -1.00
CA LEU A 161 -3.04 -3.51 -0.03
C LEU A 161 -3.69 -2.18 -0.41
N ILE A 162 -2.89 -1.16 -0.80
CA ILE A 162 -3.41 0.12 -1.29
C ILE A 162 -4.39 -0.07 -2.46
N ALA A 163 -4.06 -0.97 -3.41
CA ALA A 163 -4.95 -1.26 -4.53
C ALA A 163 -6.33 -1.77 -4.08
N PHE A 164 -6.41 -2.51 -2.96
CA PHE A 164 -7.68 -2.94 -2.35
C PHE A 164 -8.41 -1.83 -1.60
N PHE A 165 -7.71 -0.86 -1.00
CA PHE A 165 -8.34 0.28 -0.34
C PHE A 165 -9.03 1.23 -1.33
N GLU A 166 -8.59 1.25 -2.59
CA GLU A 166 -9.17 2.08 -3.67
C GLU A 166 -10.55 1.60 -4.17
N ILE A 167 -11.01 0.39 -3.81
CA ILE A 167 -12.15 -0.30 -4.45
C ILE A 167 -13.49 0.03 -3.76
N GLY A 168 -13.53 1.13 -2.99
CA GLY A 168 -14.66 1.48 -2.16
C GLY A 168 -14.61 0.84 -0.78
N PHE A 169 -15.60 1.16 0.04
CA PHE A 169 -15.61 0.79 1.45
C PHE A 169 -16.01 -0.68 1.70
N HIS A 170 -15.16 -1.40 2.43
CA HIS A 170 -15.41 -2.76 2.90
C HIS A 170 -14.95 -2.95 4.35
N GLN A 171 -15.69 -3.74 5.13
CA GLN A 171 -15.37 -3.95 6.55
C GLN A 171 -13.97 -4.60 6.76
N SER A 172 -13.55 -5.47 5.84
CA SER A 172 -12.22 -6.10 5.87
C SER A 172 -11.07 -5.09 5.85
N GLN A 173 -11.26 -3.92 5.25
CA GLN A 173 -10.28 -2.81 5.24
C GLN A 173 -10.16 -2.18 6.64
N ILE A 174 -11.28 -2.00 7.34
CA ILE A 174 -11.30 -1.48 8.70
C ILE A 174 -10.68 -2.47 9.67
N ASP A 175 -10.98 -3.75 9.50
CA ASP A 175 -10.40 -4.80 10.33
C ASP A 175 -8.88 -4.90 10.11
N PHE A 176 -8.40 -4.74 8.88
CA PHE A 176 -6.97 -4.58 8.58
C PHE A 176 -6.34 -3.38 9.30
N LEU A 177 -6.96 -2.20 9.23
CA LEU A 177 -6.46 -0.99 9.92
C LEU A 177 -6.43 -1.21 11.46
N ARG A 178 -7.46 -1.83 12.02
CA ARG A 178 -7.50 -2.14 13.46
C ARG A 178 -6.35 -3.06 13.88
N GLU A 179 -6.15 -4.15 13.16
CA GLU A 179 -5.12 -5.13 13.48
C GLU A 179 -3.70 -4.58 13.19
N GLY A 180 -3.54 -3.78 12.14
CA GLY A 180 -2.28 -3.15 11.77
C GLY A 180 -1.75 -2.16 12.83
N LEU A 181 -2.63 -1.48 13.58
CA LEU A 181 -2.21 -0.63 14.70
C LEU A 181 -1.37 -1.37 15.75
N LYS A 182 -1.60 -2.68 15.92
CA LYS A 182 -0.83 -3.50 16.88
C LYS A 182 0.65 -3.61 16.52
N PHE A 183 1.05 -3.32 15.27
CA PHE A 183 2.46 -3.31 14.89
C PHE A 183 3.28 -2.28 15.65
N PHE A 184 2.69 -1.13 15.95
CA PHE A 184 3.35 -0.11 16.76
C PHE A 184 3.79 -0.67 18.12
N GLN A 185 2.97 -1.53 18.75
CA GLN A 185 3.30 -2.19 20.02
C GLN A 185 4.37 -3.28 19.86
N LYS A 186 4.43 -3.95 18.69
CA LYS A 186 5.37 -5.04 18.39
C LYS A 186 6.76 -4.55 17.95
N GLN A 187 6.91 -3.26 17.65
CA GLN A 187 8.16 -2.62 17.25
C GLN A 187 8.83 -3.18 15.98
N ASP A 188 8.05 -3.66 15.02
CA ASP A 188 8.57 -4.04 13.69
C ASP A 188 8.68 -2.83 12.77
N VAL A 189 9.92 -2.33 12.60
CA VAL A 189 10.22 -1.09 11.86
C VAL A 189 9.70 -1.12 10.41
N PHE A 190 9.93 -2.22 9.67
CA PHE A 190 9.56 -2.26 8.25
C PHE A 190 8.05 -2.33 8.07
N SER A 191 7.37 -3.17 8.87
CA SER A 191 5.91 -3.24 8.85
C SER A 191 5.28 -1.90 9.24
N ILE A 192 5.87 -1.17 10.19
CA ILE A 192 5.38 0.16 10.59
C ILE A 192 5.54 1.19 9.46
N ILE A 193 6.68 1.22 8.76
CA ILE A 193 6.87 2.12 7.61
C ILE A 193 5.79 1.86 6.55
N ASN A 194 5.59 0.59 6.19
CA ASN A 194 4.63 0.21 5.16
C ASN A 194 3.17 0.42 5.61
N TYR A 195 2.86 0.16 6.89
CA TYR A 195 1.55 0.47 7.46
C TYR A 195 1.26 1.97 7.44
N THR A 196 2.22 2.79 7.87
CA THR A 196 2.11 4.26 7.81
C THR A 196 1.96 4.76 6.38
N TYR A 197 2.60 4.11 5.40
CA TYR A 197 2.41 4.44 4.00
C TYR A 197 0.99 4.14 3.51
N ILE A 198 0.39 3.00 3.88
CA ILE A 198 -1.02 2.71 3.58
C ILE A 198 -1.95 3.77 4.18
N VAL A 199 -1.76 4.11 5.46
CA VAL A 199 -2.55 5.16 6.13
C VAL A 199 -2.39 6.50 5.42
N HIS A 200 -1.17 6.84 5.00
CA HIS A 200 -0.90 8.05 4.23
C HIS A 200 -1.72 8.09 2.94
N GLU A 201 -1.66 7.03 2.13
CA GLU A 201 -2.40 6.95 0.87
C GLU A 201 -3.92 7.06 1.07
N ILE A 202 -4.45 6.47 2.14
CA ILE A 202 -5.86 6.61 2.50
C ILE A 202 -6.21 8.08 2.75
N MET A 203 -5.38 8.78 3.52
CA MET A 203 -5.62 10.15 3.96
C MET A 203 -5.30 11.24 2.94
N THR A 204 -4.53 10.96 1.89
CA THR A 204 -4.11 11.97 0.93
C THR A 204 -4.64 11.74 -0.48
N ARG A 205 -4.92 10.49 -0.86
CA ARG A 205 -5.30 10.14 -2.23
C ARG A 205 -6.63 9.38 -2.33
N ILE A 206 -6.84 8.35 -1.52
CA ILE A 206 -8.03 7.49 -1.65
C ILE A 206 -9.30 8.19 -1.12
N LEU A 207 -9.21 8.79 0.07
CA LEU A 207 -10.23 9.69 0.64
C LEU A 207 -11.65 9.10 0.70
N ILE A 208 -11.79 7.80 0.96
CA ILE A 208 -13.10 7.18 1.20
C ILE A 208 -13.54 7.51 2.63
N ASP A 209 -14.70 8.17 2.77
CA ASP A 209 -15.18 8.76 4.03
C ASP A 209 -15.18 7.77 5.21
N GLN A 210 -15.65 6.54 5.04
CA GLN A 210 -15.72 5.57 6.13
C GLN A 210 -14.33 5.07 6.57
N GLN A 211 -13.38 4.97 5.63
CA GLN A 211 -11.99 4.62 5.95
C GLN A 211 -11.31 5.78 6.70
N MET A 212 -11.56 7.01 6.24
CA MET A 212 -11.11 8.24 6.89
C MET A 212 -11.68 8.35 8.30
N GLU A 213 -12.99 8.22 8.46
CA GLU A 213 -13.67 8.30 9.76
C GLU A 213 -13.04 7.33 10.76
N TYR A 214 -12.71 6.11 10.34
CA TYR A 214 -12.03 5.13 11.19
C TYR A 214 -10.65 5.60 11.65
N ILE A 215 -9.80 6.10 10.73
CA ILE A 215 -8.47 6.63 11.07
C ILE A 215 -8.56 7.85 12.00
N LEU A 216 -9.62 8.64 11.85
CA LEU A 216 -9.89 9.84 12.64
C LEU A 216 -10.48 9.54 14.03
N ARG A 217 -10.78 8.26 14.34
CA ARG A 217 -11.28 7.84 15.67
C ARG A 217 -10.22 8.03 16.75
N GLY A 218 -10.69 8.29 17.97
CA GLY A 218 -9.83 8.51 19.13
C GLY A 218 -8.87 7.36 19.46
N GLU A 219 -9.21 6.10 19.14
CA GLU A 219 -8.34 4.94 19.38
C GLU A 219 -7.05 4.97 18.53
N PHE A 220 -7.17 5.33 17.26
CA PHE A 220 -6.04 5.42 16.31
C PHE A 220 -5.07 6.53 16.74
N LEU A 221 -5.64 7.69 17.10
CA LEU A 221 -4.91 8.82 17.63
C LEU A 221 -4.22 8.49 18.95
N LYS A 222 -4.96 7.93 19.92
CA LYS A 222 -4.41 7.58 21.23
C LYS A 222 -3.22 6.64 21.11
N THR A 223 -3.36 5.58 20.31
CA THR A 223 -2.29 4.59 20.10
C THR A 223 -1.05 5.24 19.49
N THR A 224 -1.21 6.05 18.45
CA THR A 224 -0.07 6.73 17.80
C THR A 224 0.56 7.77 18.71
N PHE A 225 -0.21 8.52 19.50
CA PHE A 225 0.33 9.45 20.50
C PHE A 225 1.16 8.75 21.58
N GLU A 226 0.68 7.62 22.11
CA GLU A 226 1.41 6.83 23.12
C GLU A 226 2.78 6.37 22.61
N VAL A 227 2.89 6.02 21.33
CA VAL A 227 4.15 5.62 20.69
C VAL A 227 5.14 6.77 20.62
N VAL A 228 4.70 7.96 20.21
CA VAL A 228 5.61 9.11 20.01
C VAL A 228 6.26 9.56 21.33
N VAL A 229 5.57 9.40 22.47
CA VAL A 229 6.10 9.84 23.78
C VAL A 229 7.01 8.80 24.46
N GLN A 230 6.97 7.54 24.03
CA GLN A 230 7.69 6.43 24.65
C GLN A 230 9.16 6.38 24.21
N GLU A 231 10.07 6.71 25.12
CA GLU A 231 11.51 6.86 24.81
C GLU A 231 12.24 5.57 24.46
N ASN A 232 11.68 4.43 24.85
CA ASN A 232 12.22 3.10 24.60
C ASN A 232 11.91 2.57 23.19
N TYR A 233 11.18 3.33 22.37
CA TYR A 233 10.84 2.92 21.00
C TYR A 233 11.91 3.37 20.01
N ASP A 234 12.09 2.61 18.93
CA ASP A 234 12.97 2.99 17.83
C ASP A 234 12.56 4.36 17.25
N PRO A 235 13.49 5.29 16.99
CA PRO A 235 13.19 6.60 16.44
C PRO A 235 12.41 6.57 15.11
N ILE A 236 12.60 5.54 14.28
CA ILE A 236 11.85 5.35 13.04
C ILE A 236 10.38 5.06 13.34
N ILE A 237 10.10 4.28 14.38
CA ILE A 237 8.73 3.99 14.81
C ILE A 237 8.05 5.26 15.30
N GLN A 238 8.73 6.02 16.17
CA GLN A 238 8.25 7.31 16.66
C GLN A 238 7.97 8.29 15.52
N LYS A 239 8.87 8.36 14.53
CA LYS A 239 8.68 9.19 13.33
C LYS A 239 7.43 8.80 12.54
N ASN A 240 7.19 7.51 12.34
CA ASN A 240 6.03 7.02 11.58
C ASN A 240 4.70 7.26 12.33
N ALA A 241 4.68 7.09 13.66
CA ALA A 241 3.53 7.46 14.47
C ALA A 241 3.27 8.98 14.41
N ALA A 242 4.32 9.79 14.53
CA ALA A 242 4.25 11.24 14.37
C ALA A 242 3.72 11.67 13.00
N HIS A 243 4.10 10.98 11.93
CA HIS A 243 3.59 11.23 10.58
C HIS A 243 2.08 11.04 10.49
N ILE A 244 1.55 9.96 11.06
CA ILE A 244 0.10 9.72 11.12
C ILE A 244 -0.62 10.84 11.87
N ILE A 245 -0.12 11.24 13.04
CA ILE A 245 -0.72 12.34 13.81
C ILE A 245 -0.68 13.63 12.99
N SER A 246 0.39 13.88 12.24
CA SER A 246 0.48 15.04 11.34
C SER A 246 -0.59 15.01 10.25
N LEU A 247 -0.89 13.85 9.66
CA LEU A 247 -1.94 13.70 8.65
C LEU A 247 -3.32 13.98 9.24
N ILE A 248 -3.61 13.42 10.40
CA ILE A 248 -4.87 13.64 11.12
C ILE A 248 -5.01 15.12 11.52
N SER A 249 -3.94 15.70 12.04
CA SER A 249 -3.89 17.13 12.34
C SER A 249 -4.19 17.97 11.10
N ASN A 250 -3.58 17.66 9.95
CA ASN A 250 -3.81 18.39 8.71
C ASN A 250 -5.27 18.30 8.28
N TYR A 251 -5.88 17.11 8.36
CA TYR A 251 -7.29 16.89 8.03
C TYR A 251 -8.21 17.80 8.85
N TYR A 252 -8.09 17.79 10.18
CA TYR A 252 -8.94 18.60 11.06
C TYR A 252 -8.67 20.10 11.01
N THR A 253 -7.49 20.50 10.51
CA THR A 253 -7.06 21.90 10.52
C THR A 253 -7.15 22.56 9.15
N MET A 254 -7.59 21.87 8.10
CA MET A 254 -7.71 22.44 6.74
C MET A 254 -8.52 23.73 6.76
N ASP A 255 -9.71 23.72 7.38
CA ASP A 255 -10.57 24.90 7.48
C ASP A 255 -10.00 25.95 8.43
N MET A 256 -9.09 25.57 9.33
CA MET A 256 -8.37 26.51 10.18
C MET A 256 -7.16 27.14 9.49
N GLN A 257 -6.70 26.63 8.35
CA GLN A 257 -5.59 27.24 7.61
C GLN A 257 -6.05 28.61 7.11
N ASN A 258 -5.46 29.67 7.67
CA ASN A 258 -5.76 31.09 7.39
C ASN A 258 -6.94 31.70 8.15
N ILE A 259 -7.46 31.05 9.20
CA ILE A 259 -8.40 31.70 10.12
C ILE A 259 -7.70 32.76 10.95
N ASN A 260 -8.28 33.96 10.99
CA ASN A 260 -7.96 34.96 12.00
C ASN A 260 -8.76 34.64 13.27
N VAL A 261 -8.06 34.21 14.33
CA VAL A 261 -8.66 33.79 15.61
C VAL A 261 -9.45 34.93 16.28
N GLU A 262 -9.09 36.18 15.97
CA GLU A 262 -9.74 37.39 16.49
C GLU A 262 -11.01 37.78 15.70
N ASP A 263 -11.29 37.11 14.59
CA ASP A 263 -12.46 37.35 13.75
C ASP A 263 -13.70 36.64 14.34
N PRO A 264 -14.77 37.38 14.71
CA PRO A 264 -16.03 36.79 15.19
C PRO A 264 -16.63 35.77 14.23
N ASP A 265 -16.45 35.95 12.92
CA ASP A 265 -17.01 35.07 11.89
C ASP A 265 -16.31 33.69 11.86
N CYS A 266 -15.14 33.58 12.51
CA CYS A 266 -14.38 32.34 12.63
C CYS A 266 -14.68 31.54 13.91
N GLN A 267 -15.48 32.07 14.84
CA GLN A 267 -15.77 31.44 16.14
C GLN A 267 -16.49 30.09 16.00
N ASP A 268 -17.35 29.94 14.99
CA ASP A 268 -18.06 28.69 14.72
C ASP A 268 -17.10 27.57 14.29
N ILE A 269 -16.13 27.88 13.42
CA ILE A 269 -15.12 26.93 12.96
C ILE A 269 -14.21 26.51 14.11
N ILE A 270 -13.81 27.46 14.97
CA ILE A 270 -13.01 27.20 16.18
C ILE A 270 -13.78 26.32 17.17
N SER A 271 -15.06 26.62 17.39
CA SER A 271 -15.94 25.83 18.27
C SER A 271 -16.11 24.40 17.76
N GLN A 272 -16.29 24.21 16.44
CA GLN A 272 -16.35 22.89 15.82
C GLN A 272 -15.03 22.13 15.96
N PHE A 273 -13.88 22.77 15.75
CA PHE A 273 -12.57 22.15 15.95
C PHE A 273 -12.37 21.64 17.38
N LYS A 274 -12.80 22.41 18.40
CA LYS A 274 -12.73 22.01 19.82
C LYS A 274 -13.60 20.80 20.17
N GLN A 275 -14.60 20.49 19.34
CA GLN A 275 -15.46 19.31 19.52
C GLN A 275 -14.90 18.07 18.81
N THR A 276 -13.79 18.19 18.09
CA THR A 276 -13.23 17.07 17.32
C THR A 276 -12.58 16.01 18.23
N PRO A 277 -12.61 14.73 17.83
CA PRO A 277 -11.85 13.66 18.49
C PRO A 277 -10.35 13.94 18.59
N PHE A 278 -9.79 14.67 17.61
CA PHE A 278 -8.42 15.11 17.65
C PHE A 278 -8.16 16.01 18.86
N PHE A 279 -8.92 17.09 19.00
CA PHE A 279 -8.78 18.02 20.13
C PHE A 279 -8.95 17.32 21.48
N ALA A 280 -9.94 16.43 21.62
CA ALA A 280 -10.18 15.69 22.86
C ALA A 280 -9.01 14.79 23.29
N ASN A 281 -8.19 14.32 22.33
CA ASN A 281 -7.02 13.49 22.60
C ASN A 281 -5.69 14.27 22.48
N PHE A 282 -5.78 15.58 22.22
CA PHE A 282 -4.64 16.47 22.00
C PHE A 282 -4.15 17.08 23.33
N ASP A 283 -3.13 16.47 23.93
CA ASP A 283 -2.52 16.99 25.16
C ASP A 283 -1.34 17.92 24.83
N VAL A 284 -1.57 19.22 24.99
CA VAL A 284 -0.57 20.28 24.75
C VAL A 284 0.71 20.06 25.56
N SER A 285 0.62 19.48 26.76
CA SER A 285 1.78 19.20 27.60
C SER A 285 2.67 18.10 27.01
N LYS A 286 2.05 17.04 26.47
CA LYS A 286 2.76 15.96 25.76
C LYS A 286 3.40 16.46 24.48
N ILE A 287 2.75 17.36 23.76
CA ILE A 287 3.31 17.99 22.55
C ILE A 287 4.53 18.84 22.88
N GLY A 288 4.49 19.60 23.98
CA GLY A 288 5.67 20.31 24.49
C GLY A 288 6.85 19.36 24.75
N GLN A 289 6.58 18.19 25.32
CA GLN A 289 7.60 17.15 25.56
C GLN A 289 8.14 16.56 24.25
N ILE A 290 7.26 16.28 23.28
CA ILE A 290 7.64 15.77 21.95
C ILE A 290 8.53 16.79 21.23
N PHE A 291 8.16 18.08 21.26
CA PHE A 291 8.92 19.18 20.69
C PHE A 291 10.32 19.25 21.31
N GLN A 292 10.40 19.28 22.65
CA GLN A 292 11.66 19.36 23.37
C GLN A 292 12.56 18.14 23.09
N LYS A 293 11.97 16.94 22.97
CA LYS A 293 12.69 15.70 22.63
C LYS A 293 13.18 15.70 21.19
N ALA A 294 12.36 16.12 20.23
CA ALA A 294 12.75 16.15 18.84
C ALA A 294 13.91 17.13 18.57
N VAL A 295 13.86 18.31 19.20
CA VAL A 295 14.93 19.32 19.16
C VAL A 295 16.20 18.79 19.84
N SER A 296 16.09 18.14 20.99
CA SER A 296 17.26 17.63 21.73
C SER A 296 17.88 16.36 21.13
N LYS A 297 17.11 15.53 20.43
CA LYS A 297 17.58 14.26 19.84
C LYS A 297 17.78 14.30 18.31
N ASN A 298 17.70 15.46 17.66
CA ASN A 298 17.86 15.61 16.20
C ASN A 298 16.94 14.70 15.36
N ILE A 299 15.76 14.37 15.87
CA ILE A 299 14.81 13.53 15.13
C ILE A 299 14.21 14.39 14.01
N LYS A 300 14.30 13.95 12.74
CA LYS A 300 13.68 14.64 11.60
C LYS A 300 12.15 14.49 11.65
N VAL A 301 11.50 15.32 12.46
CA VAL A 301 10.03 15.44 12.60
C VAL A 301 9.52 16.82 12.14
N GLY A 302 10.28 17.51 11.29
CA GLY A 302 10.10 18.93 10.96
C GLY A 302 8.66 19.37 10.64
N LEU A 303 7.96 18.66 9.76
CA LEU A 303 6.56 19.00 9.41
C LEU A 303 5.59 18.76 10.56
N PHE A 304 5.75 17.66 11.30
CA PHE A 304 4.92 17.34 12.47
C PHE A 304 5.10 18.36 13.60
N ILE A 305 6.35 18.74 13.89
CA ILE A 305 6.70 19.76 14.89
C ILE A 305 6.06 21.10 14.50
N ILE A 306 6.21 21.52 13.25
CA ILE A 306 5.63 22.78 12.76
C ILE A 306 4.11 22.74 12.89
N LYS A 307 3.44 21.64 12.53
CA LYS A 307 1.98 21.54 12.64
C LYS A 307 1.48 21.43 14.06
N LEU A 308 2.18 20.71 14.94
CA LEU A 308 1.88 20.70 16.36
C LEU A 308 2.09 22.07 17.02
N VAL A 309 3.10 22.83 16.58
CA VAL A 309 3.34 24.20 17.02
C VAL A 309 2.24 25.12 16.50
N GLU A 310 1.86 25.06 15.22
CA GLU A 310 0.75 25.85 14.67
C GLU A 310 -0.56 25.59 15.42
N VAL A 311 -0.89 24.32 15.70
CA VAL A 311 -2.08 23.97 16.49
C VAL A 311 -1.95 24.46 17.93
N ARG A 312 -0.79 24.27 18.57
CA ARG A 312 -0.54 24.76 19.94
C ARG A 312 -0.63 26.28 20.03
N GLU A 313 -0.02 27.02 19.11
CA GLU A 313 -0.03 28.49 19.07
C GLU A 313 -1.45 29.03 18.84
N ARG A 314 -2.20 28.42 17.93
CA ARG A 314 -3.61 28.76 17.70
C ARG A 314 -4.49 28.51 18.94
N LEU A 315 -4.21 27.44 19.69
CA LEU A 315 -4.90 27.13 20.96
C LEU A 315 -4.45 28.01 22.14
N LEU A 316 -3.20 28.50 22.13
CA LEU A 316 -2.67 29.42 23.15
C LEU A 316 -3.13 30.87 22.95
N LEU A 317 -3.40 31.28 21.71
CA LEU A 317 -3.98 32.60 21.40
C LEU A 317 -5.38 32.76 22.01
N ASP A 318 -6.17 31.68 22.02
CA ASP A 318 -7.48 31.62 22.69
C ASP A 318 -7.35 31.61 24.23
N ASN A 319 -6.23 31.08 24.74
CA ASN A 319 -5.91 31.09 26.17
C ASN A 319 -5.34 32.42 26.69
N ARG A 320 -5.25 33.49 25.89
CA ARG A 320 -4.97 34.83 26.45
C ARG A 320 -6.12 35.38 27.30
N GLN A 321 -7.29 34.72 27.31
CA GLN A 321 -8.30 34.89 28.36
C GLN A 321 -8.04 33.99 29.60
N PHE A 322 -7.34 32.85 29.44
CA PHE A 322 -6.97 31.91 30.52
C PHE A 322 -5.67 32.27 31.26
N SER A 323 -4.79 33.08 30.66
CA SER A 323 -3.52 33.53 31.26
C SER A 323 -3.69 34.50 32.43
N SER A 324 -4.91 34.86 32.83
CA SER A 324 -5.19 35.59 34.07
C SER A 324 -5.14 34.70 35.32
N ASN A 325 -5.26 33.37 35.18
CA ASN A 325 -5.34 32.45 36.32
C ASN A 325 -4.14 31.52 36.53
N TYR A 326 -3.23 31.40 35.55
CA TYR A 326 -1.99 30.64 35.71
C TYR A 326 -0.84 31.44 35.13
N GLY A 327 -0.12 32.15 36.00
CA GLY A 327 0.95 33.07 35.67
C GLY A 327 2.10 32.43 34.89
N PHE A 328 1.98 32.38 33.58
CA PHE A 328 3.10 32.17 32.67
C PHE A 328 3.80 33.51 32.45
N VAL A 329 4.78 33.76 33.32
CA VAL A 329 5.75 34.85 33.17
C VAL A 329 6.70 34.50 32.02
N ASN A 330 6.74 35.38 31.03
CA ASN A 330 7.85 35.69 30.11
C ASN A 330 8.95 34.61 29.98
N MET A 331 8.88 33.81 28.91
CA MET A 331 10.12 33.39 28.24
C MET A 331 10.39 34.40 27.14
N GLY A 332 11.33 35.29 27.42
CA GLY A 332 11.65 36.48 26.65
C GLY A 332 12.08 36.16 25.22
N LEU A 333 11.43 36.83 24.29
CA LEU A 333 12.11 37.44 23.16
C LEU A 333 12.71 38.74 23.69
N ASN A 334 14.03 38.78 23.84
CA ASN A 334 14.79 40.03 23.77
C ASN A 334 16.22 39.70 23.32
N SER A 335 16.64 40.45 22.30
CA SER A 335 17.93 40.50 21.58
C SER A 335 18.31 39.32 20.70
#